data_AF-A0A4Z0Y8T9-F1
#
_entry.id   AF-A0A4Z0Y8T9-F1
#
_cell.length_a   1.000
_cell.length_b   1.000
_cell.length_c   1.000
_cell.angle_alpha   90.00
_cell.angle_beta   90.00
_cell.angle_gamma   90.00
#
_symmetry.space_group_name_H-M   'P 1'
#
loop_
_entity.id
_entity.type
_entity.pdbx_description
1 polymer ?
#
loop_
_entity_poly.entity_id
_entity_poly.type
_entity_poly.pdbx_seq_one_letter_code
_entity_poly.pdbx_strand_id
1 'polypeptide(L)'
;MRYYITEPGYVIAAAILISLLDIVAVSLRFWARKKQKEKLKADDWLMIPSIILVTAIGISITYGVAKRSIAYPTEIPADFNGNPLDITTPQITLIYKASYLSTFD
;
A
#
# COMPACT_ATOMS: atom_id res chain seq x y z
N MET A 1 0.69 18.19 -18.08
CA MET A 1 1.56 17.39 -17.19
C MET A 1 0.78 16.15 -16.77
N ARG A 2 1.18 14.95 -17.19
CA ARG A 2 0.61 13.68 -16.67
C ARG A 2 1.29 13.36 -15.34
N TYR A 3 0.52 13.19 -14.27
CA TYR A 3 1.07 12.78 -12.98
C TYR A 3 1.08 11.24 -12.91
N TYR A 4 2.27 10.64 -12.93
CA TYR A 4 2.43 9.17 -12.86
C TYR A 4 1.73 8.51 -11.66
N ILE A 5 1.55 9.27 -10.58
CA ILE A 5 0.80 8.86 -9.37
C ILE A 5 -0.72 8.71 -9.57
N THR A 6 -1.25 9.13 -10.72
CA THR A 6 -2.67 8.99 -11.09
C THR A 6 -2.92 7.87 -12.11
N GLU A 7 -1.87 7.13 -12.49
CA GLU A 7 -2.02 5.92 -13.31
C GLU A 7 -2.09 4.69 -12.40
N PRO A 8 -3.25 4.01 -12.31
CA PRO A 8 -3.44 2.88 -11.39
C PRO A 8 -2.50 1.71 -11.69
N GLY A 9 -2.11 1.55 -12.96
CA GLY A 9 -1.12 0.56 -13.38
C GLY A 9 0.26 0.81 -12.77
N TYR A 10 0.70 2.07 -12.68
CA TYR A 10 2.00 2.42 -12.11
C TYR A 10 2.01 2.19 -10.59
N VAL A 11 0.91 2.54 -9.91
CA VAL A 11 0.79 2.38 -8.46
C VAL A 11 0.75 0.91 -8.04
N ILE A 12 0.01 0.06 -8.77
CA ILE A 12 0.03 -1.40 -8.53
C ILE A 12 1.42 -1.97 -8.82
N ALA A 13 2.04 -1.59 -9.94
CA ALA A 13 3.36 -2.08 -10.29
C ALA A 13 4.39 -1.74 -9.20
N ALA A 14 4.40 -0.49 -8.71
CA ALA A 14 5.27 -0.08 -7.62
C ALA A 14 4.99 -0.86 -6.33
N ALA A 15 3.73 -1.00 -5.93
CA ALA A 15 3.36 -1.73 -4.72
C ALA A 15 3.84 -3.19 -4.75
N ILE A 16 3.64 -3.88 -5.88
CA ILE A 16 4.05 -5.28 -6.03
C ILE A 16 5.57 -5.40 -6.13
N LEU A 17 6.22 -4.62 -7.00
CA LEU A 17 7.66 -4.73 -7.25
C LEU A 17 8.47 -4.38 -6.00
N ILE A 18 8.10 -3.33 -5.27
CA ILE A 18 8.80 -2.94 -4.03
C ILE A 18 8.61 -4.01 -2.95
N SER A 19 7.40 -4.55 -2.80
CA SER A 19 7.15 -5.62 -1.82
C SER A 19 7.93 -6.89 -2.13
N LEU A 20 7.98 -7.30 -3.40
CA LEU A 20 8.77 -8.46 -3.83
C LEU A 20 10.27 -8.23 -3.63
N LEU A 21 10.76 -7.03 -3.96
CA LEU A 21 12.16 -6.67 -3.78
C LEU A 21 12.55 -6.72 -2.30
N ASP A 22 11.70 -6.24 -1.39
CA ASP A 22 11.92 -6.30 0.04
C ASP A 22 12.01 -7.76 0.54
N ILE A 23 11.05 -8.61 0.16
CA ILE A 23 11.06 -10.04 0.50
C ILE A 23 12.36 -10.71 0.04
N VAL A 24 12.77 -10.45 -1.20
CA VAL A 24 14.01 -11.01 -1.76
C VAL A 24 15.24 -10.48 -1.02
N ALA A 25 15.32 -9.17 -0.77
CA ALA A 25 16.45 -8.54 -0.10
C ALA A 25 16.63 -9.09 1.32
N VAL A 26 15.53 -9.21 2.08
CA VAL A 26 15.57 -9.73 3.44
C VAL A 26 15.90 -11.23 3.43
N SER A 27 15.30 -12.01 2.53
CA SER A 27 15.64 -13.44 2.37
C SER A 27 17.13 -13.65 2.04
N LEU A 28 17.67 -12.82 1.14
CA LEU A 28 19.09 -12.85 0.77
C LEU A 28 19.98 -12.47 1.95
N ARG A 29 19.58 -11.51 2.79
CA ARG A 29 20.31 -11.15 4.01
C ARG A 29 20.39 -12.32 4.98
N PHE A 30 19.27 -13.00 5.24
CA PHE A 30 19.26 -14.20 6.09
C PHE A 30 20.12 -15.32 5.49
N TRP A 31 20.05 -15.54 4.18
CA TRP A 31 20.88 -16.52 3.50
C TRP A 31 22.38 -16.20 3.58
N ALA A 32 22.76 -14.94 3.33
CA ALA A 32 24.15 -14.49 3.41
C ALA A 32 24.72 -14.68 4.81
N ARG A 33 23.96 -14.32 5.87
CA ARG A 33 24.38 -14.56 7.25
C ARG A 33 24.50 -16.04 7.61
N LYS A 34 23.55 -16.87 7.15
CA LYS A 34 23.64 -18.33 7.31
C LYS A 34 24.90 -18.89 6.65
N LYS A 35 25.24 -18.40 5.46
CA LYS A 35 26.46 -18.80 4.73
C LYS A 35 27.74 -18.33 5.42
N GLN A 36 27.72 -17.13 6.01
CA GLN A 36 28.83 -16.56 6.78
C GLN A 36 28.96 -17.17 8.18
N LYS A 37 28.04 -18.05 8.61
CA LYS A 37 27.96 -18.63 9.97
C LYS A 37 27.91 -17.58 11.08
N GLU A 38 27.44 -16.38 10.73
CA GLU A 38 27.28 -15.28 11.67
C GLU A 38 26.01 -15.47 12.51
N LYS A 39 26.09 -15.12 13.80
CA LYS A 39 24.91 -15.16 14.67
C LYS A 39 23.90 -14.10 14.23
N LEU A 40 22.61 -14.44 14.31
CA LEU A 40 21.53 -13.49 14.09
C LEU A 40 21.66 -12.36 15.11
N LYS A 41 21.81 -11.13 14.60
CA LYS A 41 21.93 -9.93 15.45
C LYS A 41 20.53 -9.39 15.75
N ALA A 42 20.41 -8.55 16.78
CA ALA A 42 19.15 -7.87 17.10
C ALA A 42 18.57 -7.11 15.89
N ASP A 43 19.44 -6.60 15.03
CA ASP A 43 19.07 -5.96 13.75
C ASP A 43 18.36 -6.91 12.76
N ASP A 44 18.69 -8.20 12.73
CA ASP A 44 17.99 -9.17 11.86
C ASP A 44 16.60 -9.52 12.40
N TRP A 45 16.38 -9.37 13.70
CA TRP A 45 15.05 -9.50 14.30
C TRP A 45 14.12 -8.37 13.89
N LEU A 46 14.63 -7.18 13.56
CA LEU A 46 13.83 -6.06 13.04
C LEU A 46 13.44 -6.25 11.57
N MET A 47 14.13 -7.11 10.82
CA MET A 47 13.78 -7.41 9.44
C MET A 47 12.51 -8.24 9.29
N ILE A 48 12.20 -9.10 10.25
CA ILE A 48 10.97 -9.90 10.24
C ILE A 48 9.71 -9.02 10.29
N PRO A 49 9.53 -8.11 11.27
CA PRO A 49 8.38 -7.21 11.28
C PRO A 49 8.40 -6.25 10.10
N SER A 50 9.58 -5.85 9.59
CA SER A 50 9.68 -5.01 8.39
C SER A 50 9.00 -5.66 7.19
N ILE A 51 9.32 -6.91 6.85
CA ILE A 51 8.69 -7.61 5.71
C ILE A 51 7.17 -7.67 5.90
N ILE A 52 6.72 -7.99 7.11
CA ILE A 52 5.28 -8.13 7.40
C ILE A 52 4.56 -6.80 7.13
N LEU A 53 5.11 -5.69 7.61
CA LEU A 53 4.53 -4.37 7.42
C LEU A 53 4.57 -3.94 5.94
N VAL A 54 5.70 -4.11 5.25
CA VAL A 54 5.83 -3.76 3.82
C VAL A 54 4.86 -4.58 2.98
N THR A 55 4.73 -5.88 3.26
CA THR A 55 3.77 -6.75 2.58
C THR A 55 2.33 -6.32 2.85
N ALA A 56 2.00 -5.97 4.09
CA ALA A 56 0.67 -5.46 4.45
C ALA A 56 0.35 -4.14 3.70
N ILE A 57 1.31 -3.23 3.60
CA ILE A 57 1.17 -1.99 2.82
C ILE A 57 0.92 -2.30 1.34
N GLY A 58 1.69 -3.22 0.75
CA GLY A 58 1.51 -3.64 -0.64
C GLY A 58 0.11 -4.23 -0.91
N ILE A 59 -0.39 -5.05 0.01
CA ILE A 59 -1.75 -5.61 -0.05
C ILE A 59 -2.80 -4.50 0.05
N SER A 60 -2.68 -3.59 1.02
CA SER A 60 -3.62 -2.48 1.21
C SER A 60 -3.69 -1.57 -0.02
N ILE A 61 -2.55 -1.23 -0.62
CA ILE A 61 -2.51 -0.44 -1.86
C ILE A 61 -3.20 -1.20 -2.99
N THR A 62 -2.86 -2.47 -3.19
CA THR A 62 -3.44 -3.29 -4.27
C THR A 62 -4.96 -3.41 -4.13
N TYR A 63 -5.44 -3.66 -2.91
CA TYR A 63 -6.88 -3.70 -2.60
C TYR A 63 -7.56 -2.35 -2.85
N GLY A 64 -6.93 -1.25 -2.43
CA GLY A 64 -7.45 0.09 -2.63
C GLY A 64 -7.57 0.47 -4.11
N VAL A 65 -6.60 0.07 -4.94
CA VAL A 65 -6.67 0.27 -6.40
C VAL A 65 -7.75 -0.62 -7.02
N ALA A 66 -7.89 -1.88 -6.59
CA ALA A 66 -8.97 -2.76 -7.05
C ALA A 66 -10.38 -2.22 -6.74
N LYS A 67 -10.53 -1.49 -5.62
CA LYS A 67 -11.77 -0.77 -5.25
C LYS A 67 -11.88 0.63 -5.86
N ARG A 68 -10.95 1.00 -6.74
CA ARG A 68 -10.81 2.32 -7.34
C ARG A 68 -10.70 3.47 -6.33
N SER A 69 -10.42 3.17 -5.06
CA SER A 69 -10.28 4.14 -3.97
C SER A 69 -8.91 4.83 -3.96
N ILE A 70 -7.90 4.20 -4.58
CA ILE A 70 -6.53 4.70 -4.68
C ILE A 70 -6.14 4.76 -6.15
N ALA A 71 -5.38 5.79 -6.55
CA ALA A 71 -4.83 5.99 -7.90
C ALA A 71 -5.85 6.16 -9.03
N TYR A 72 -7.14 6.34 -8.70
CA TYR A 72 -8.17 6.75 -9.65
C TYR A 72 -8.71 8.12 -9.26
N PRO A 73 -9.12 8.96 -10.24
CA PRO A 73 -9.93 10.14 -9.96
C PRO A 73 -11.20 9.74 -9.20
N THR A 74 -11.64 10.61 -8.28
CA THR A 74 -12.92 10.42 -7.58
C THR A 74 -14.06 10.46 -8.59
N GLU A 75 -14.91 9.45 -8.58
CA GLU A 75 -16.11 9.43 -9.42
C GLU A 75 -17.17 10.35 -8.80
N ILE A 76 -17.51 11.42 -9.52
CA ILE A 76 -18.56 12.35 -9.13
C ILE A 76 -19.85 11.90 -9.83
N PRO A 77 -20.92 11.58 -9.10
CA PRO A 77 -22.16 11.10 -9.69
C PRO A 77 -22.87 12.24 -10.45
N ALA A 78 -23.64 11.89 -11.50
CA ALA A 78 -24.20 12.86 -12.44
C ALA A 78 -25.29 13.77 -11.86
N ASP A 79 -25.88 13.37 -10.74
CA ASP A 79 -26.87 14.09 -9.94
C ASP A 79 -26.24 15.00 -8.87
N PHE A 80 -24.91 15.15 -8.88
CA PHE A 80 -24.19 16.00 -7.94
C PHE A 80 -24.65 17.47 -8.06
N ASN A 81 -25.29 17.96 -6.98
CA ASN A 81 -25.87 19.31 -6.90
C ASN A 81 -24.91 20.36 -6.31
N GLY A 82 -23.65 20.00 -6.03
CA GLY A 82 -22.65 20.88 -5.43
C GLY A 82 -22.45 20.70 -3.92
N ASN A 83 -23.30 19.96 -3.20
CA ASN A 83 -23.10 19.66 -1.78
C ASN A 83 -22.10 18.49 -1.60
N PRO A 84 -20.90 18.72 -1.03
CA PRO A 84 -19.90 17.67 -0.86
C PRO A 84 -20.32 16.55 0.11
N LEU A 85 -21.30 16.82 0.98
CA LEU A 85 -21.79 15.86 1.97
C LEU A 85 -22.77 14.83 1.38
N ASP A 86 -23.35 15.12 0.21
CA ASP A 86 -24.31 14.24 -0.45
C ASP A 86 -23.63 13.19 -1.37
N ILE A 87 -22.31 13.23 -1.51
CA ILE A 87 -21.59 12.31 -2.40
C ILE A 87 -21.40 10.95 -1.72
N THR A 88 -22.39 10.06 -1.90
CA THR A 88 -22.34 8.69 -1.37
C THR A 88 -21.98 7.68 -2.46
N THR A 89 -20.69 7.54 -2.78
CA THR A 89 -20.19 6.45 -3.64
C THR A 89 -19.48 5.37 -2.82
N PRO A 90 -19.42 4.12 -3.29
CA PRO A 90 -18.65 3.07 -2.63
C PRO A 90 -17.16 3.43 -2.47
N GLN A 91 -16.61 4.17 -3.44
CA GLN A 91 -15.24 4.68 -3.43
C GLN A 91 -15.02 5.64 -2.25
N ILE A 92 -15.86 6.66 -2.12
CA ILE A 92 -15.76 7.69 -1.09
C ILE A 92 -16.03 7.10 0.29
N THR A 93 -16.99 6.18 0.41
CA THR A 93 -17.26 5.45 1.66
C THR A 93 -16.03 4.69 2.15
N LEU A 94 -15.31 4.02 1.24
CA LEU A 94 -14.09 3.29 1.59
C LEU A 94 -12.98 4.24 2.05
N ILE A 95 -12.80 5.36 1.36
CA ILE A 95 -11.81 6.40 1.70
C ILE A 95 -12.11 6.99 3.08
N TYR A 96 -13.37 7.34 3.38
CA TYR A 96 -13.75 7.85 4.70
C TYR A 96 -13.52 6.84 5.81
N LYS A 97 -13.84 5.56 5.59
CA LYS A 97 -13.56 4.50 6.58
C LYS A 97 -12.06 4.36 6.86
N ALA A 98 -11.23 4.38 5.81
CA ALA A 98 -9.79 4.33 5.96
C ALA A 98 -9.25 5.55 6.71
N SER A 99 -9.71 6.75 6.36
CA SER A 99 -9.31 8.00 7.02
C SER A 99 -9.77 8.07 8.48
N TYR A 100 -10.97 7.56 8.79
CA TYR A 100 -11.45 7.47 10.16
C TYR A 100 -10.53 6.57 10.98
N LEU A 101 -10.23 5.36 10.50
CA LEU A 101 -9.34 4.43 11.18
C LEU A 101 -7.96 5.05 11.48
N SER A 102 -7.37 5.78 10.54
CA SER A 102 -6.07 6.44 10.74
C SER A 102 -6.09 7.65 11.67
N THR A 103 -7.28 8.16 12.04
CA THR A 103 -7.40 9.34 12.93
C THR A 103 -7.41 8.95 14.41
N PHE A 104 -7.57 7.66 14.72
CA PHE A 104 -7.54 7.13 16.09
C PHE A 104 -6.24 6.39 16.44
N ASP A 105 -5.25 6.43 15.54
CA ASP A 105 -3.85 6.06 15.79
C ASP A 105 -3.05 7.29 16.26
#